data_AF-A0A6U0MS82-F1
#
_entry.id   AF-A0A6U0MS82-F1
#
_cell.length_a   1.000
_cell.length_b   1.000
_cell.length_c   1.000
_cell.angle_alpha   90.00
_cell.angle_beta   90.00
_cell.angle_gamma   90.00
#
_symmetry.space_group_name_H-M   'P 1'
#
loop_
_entity.id
_entity.type
_entity.pdbx_description
1 polymer ?
#
loop_
_entity_poly.entity_id
_entity_poly.type
_entity_poly.pdbx_seq_one_letter_code
_entity_poly.pdbx_strand_id
1 'polypeptide(L)'
;APPNPRPPPPAPPKPQAPPGTAIIGRAFSTGYLSGCLVYLDANSNGKLDADEPQYTTDKFGGFSLESAAGVDVRVNASRSVAGFEACADAFTGIAPGVTSFASGGVNPGKGHVVTALTTVAKAIDREDSQSRVKEVFGIPTVVDIASTDPFAALAAGGDGGKELLVATTLVTNLVSTLTSLLEKACGDASTAEGHVVRALADEVVDASGQAAGTRRMRTLLASSSPSFDLASEEIVESLVNTSVQNAVEAGAITEANKPSSAATAAVAKLSSAAATVLKTDIDAASTPEAMMASAASVSAVMQGSEVKTAVADAGGGGGGGSSSALATLTQLTDASTMNAKVATAKKTVSVDLPKAPPPPPPPTPPPTPTPPTPSFAILSGGSTSRPTAAAMAVAVAWLML
;
A
#
# COMPACT_ATOMS: atom_id res chain seq x y z
N ALA A 1 22.92 48.06 29.80
CA ALA A 1 22.59 46.91 28.92
C ALA A 1 21.50 47.35 27.95
N PRO A 2 21.69 47.18 26.63
CA PRO A 2 20.62 47.49 25.67
C PRO A 2 19.48 46.47 25.81
N PRO A 3 18.23 46.86 25.49
CA PRO A 3 17.08 45.97 25.59
C PRO A 3 17.14 44.86 24.53
N ASN A 4 16.75 43.65 24.92
CA ASN A 4 16.69 42.50 24.00
C ASN A 4 15.75 42.79 22.82
N PRO A 5 16.12 42.43 21.59
CA PRO A 5 15.25 42.53 20.43
C PRO A 5 14.02 41.63 20.61
N ARG A 6 12.85 42.15 20.21
CA ARG A 6 11.59 41.39 20.23
C ARG A 6 11.69 40.16 19.33
N PRO A 7 11.09 39.02 19.72
CA PRO A 7 10.92 37.89 18.82
C PRO A 7 10.18 38.32 17.54
N PRO A 8 10.57 37.81 16.37
CA PRO A 8 9.82 38.06 15.15
C PRO A 8 8.39 37.51 15.29
N PRO A 9 7.39 38.19 14.68
CA PRO A 9 6.02 37.69 14.67
C PRO A 9 5.96 36.32 13.98
N PRO A 10 4.98 35.47 14.35
CA PRO A 10 4.74 34.20 13.67
C PRO A 10 4.55 34.46 12.16
N ALA A 11 5.17 33.62 11.33
CA ALA A 11 4.95 33.68 9.89
C ALA A 11 3.44 33.54 9.59
N PRO A 12 2.90 34.29 8.61
CA PRO A 12 1.52 34.10 8.18
C PRO A 12 1.30 32.63 7.77
N PRO A 13 0.11 32.05 8.03
CA PRO A 13 -0.23 30.77 7.43
C PRO A 13 -0.09 30.86 5.91
N LYS A 14 0.62 29.91 5.30
CA LYS A 14 0.78 29.84 3.85
C LYS A 14 -0.62 29.85 3.20
N PRO A 15 -0.85 30.64 2.14
CA PRO A 15 -2.13 30.65 1.44
C PRO A 15 -2.52 29.23 1.02
N GLN A 16 -3.73 28.81 1.39
CA GLN A 16 -4.29 27.54 0.96
C GLN A 16 -4.59 27.65 -0.55
N ALA A 17 -3.99 26.78 -1.37
CA ALA A 17 -4.25 26.75 -2.81
C ALA A 17 -5.75 26.60 -3.15
N PRO A 18 -6.20 27.13 -4.30
CA PRO A 18 -7.58 26.97 -4.76
C PRO A 18 -8.02 25.50 -4.82
N PRO A 19 -9.31 25.19 -4.60
CA PRO A 19 -9.84 23.85 -4.80
C PRO A 19 -9.60 23.39 -6.25
N GLY A 20 -8.83 22.30 -6.44
CA GLY A 20 -8.60 21.67 -7.75
C GLY A 20 -7.15 21.64 -8.26
N THR A 21 -6.20 22.28 -7.57
CA THR A 21 -4.76 22.34 -7.95
C THR A 21 -3.84 21.54 -7.03
N ALA A 22 -4.37 20.56 -6.30
CA ALA A 22 -3.59 19.68 -5.44
C ALA A 22 -3.66 18.23 -5.91
N ILE A 23 -2.51 17.57 -5.90
CA ILE A 23 -2.40 16.12 -5.95
C ILE A 23 -2.60 15.64 -4.52
N ILE A 24 -3.70 14.92 -4.30
CA ILE A 24 -4.07 14.37 -2.99
C ILE A 24 -3.94 12.86 -3.08
N GLY A 25 -3.37 12.23 -2.06
CA GLY A 25 -3.28 10.79 -2.04
C GLY A 25 -2.99 10.20 -0.68
N ARG A 26 -2.80 8.89 -0.68
CA ARG A 26 -2.34 8.11 0.47
C ARG A 26 -1.18 7.21 0.10
N ALA A 27 -0.25 7.04 1.03
CA ALA A 27 0.88 6.15 0.90
C ALA A 27 0.70 4.90 1.78
N PHE A 28 1.02 3.73 1.22
CA PHE A 28 0.81 2.43 1.85
C PHE A 28 2.03 1.54 1.66
N SER A 29 2.37 0.81 2.71
CA SER A 29 3.19 -0.40 2.67
C SER A 29 2.28 -1.59 2.87
N THR A 30 2.14 -2.04 4.12
CA THR A 30 1.25 -3.14 4.53
C THR A 30 0.17 -2.64 5.50
N GLY A 31 0.44 -1.51 6.14
CA GLY A 31 -0.45 -0.49 6.69
C GLY A 31 -0.24 0.88 6.00
N TYR A 32 -0.83 1.93 6.58
CA TYR A 32 -0.59 3.31 6.14
C TYR A 32 0.82 3.79 6.47
N LEU A 33 1.46 4.57 5.59
CA LEU A 33 2.77 5.15 5.85
C LEU A 33 2.66 6.50 6.55
N SER A 34 2.89 6.54 7.86
CA SER A 34 2.78 7.75 8.70
C SER A 34 4.13 8.43 8.88
N GLY A 35 4.17 9.77 8.79
CA GLY A 35 5.36 10.57 9.08
C GLY A 35 6.48 10.48 8.03
N CYS A 36 6.16 10.04 6.81
CA CYS A 36 7.12 9.84 5.72
C CYS A 36 7.17 11.06 4.80
N LEU A 37 8.32 11.28 4.18
CA LEU A 37 8.52 12.35 3.20
C LEU A 37 7.84 11.96 1.88
N VAL A 38 6.96 12.81 1.38
CA VAL A 38 6.39 12.71 0.03
C VAL A 38 6.84 13.91 -0.78
N TYR A 39 7.22 13.72 -2.02
CA TYR A 39 7.57 14.80 -2.93
C TYR A 39 7.11 14.52 -4.36
N LEU A 40 6.93 15.60 -5.13
CA LEU A 40 6.76 15.49 -6.57
C LEU A 40 8.12 15.25 -7.20
N ASP A 41 8.25 14.24 -8.05
CA ASP A 41 9.44 13.94 -8.83
C ASP A 41 9.20 14.45 -10.26
N ALA A 42 9.25 15.77 -10.44
CA ALA A 42 8.75 16.44 -11.64
C ALA A 42 9.63 16.19 -12.88
N ASN A 43 10.90 15.88 -12.65
CA ASN A 43 11.86 15.54 -13.69
C ASN A 43 12.15 14.03 -13.78
N SER A 44 11.43 13.20 -13.02
CA SER A 44 11.57 11.75 -12.95
C SER A 44 13.00 11.26 -12.64
N ASN A 45 13.80 12.04 -11.90
CA ASN A 45 15.17 11.69 -11.54
C ASN A 45 15.25 10.85 -10.25
N GLY A 46 14.13 10.72 -9.53
CA GLY A 46 14.00 9.92 -8.32
C GLY A 46 14.64 10.51 -7.06
N LYS A 47 14.90 11.81 -7.05
CA LYS A 47 15.49 12.56 -5.94
C LYS A 47 14.64 13.80 -5.68
N LEU A 48 14.60 14.22 -4.42
CA LEU A 48 14.00 15.49 -4.07
C LEU A 48 14.92 16.64 -4.49
N ASP A 49 14.45 17.46 -5.42
CA ASP A 49 15.11 18.71 -5.83
C ASP A 49 14.60 19.92 -5.04
N ALA A 50 15.37 21.01 -5.06
CA ALA A 50 15.11 22.19 -4.21
C ALA A 50 13.81 22.93 -4.55
N ASP A 51 13.32 22.79 -5.78
CA ASP A 51 12.09 23.40 -6.30
C ASP A 51 10.89 22.46 -6.28
N GLU A 52 11.06 21.21 -5.84
CA GLU A 52 9.99 20.23 -5.80
C GLU A 52 9.12 20.36 -4.54
N PRO A 53 7.78 20.44 -4.71
CA PRO A 53 6.87 20.39 -3.58
C PRO A 53 7.04 19.11 -2.77
N GLN A 54 7.07 19.27 -1.45
CA GLN A 54 7.14 18.17 -0.50
C GLN A 54 6.09 18.27 0.60
N TYR A 55 5.77 17.14 1.22
CA TYR A 55 4.79 16.99 2.28
C TYR A 55 5.21 15.87 3.23
N THR A 56 4.75 15.91 4.48
CA THR A 56 4.92 14.81 5.44
C THR A 56 3.59 14.08 5.60
N THR A 57 3.55 12.77 5.35
CA THR A 57 2.30 12.02 5.46
C THR A 57 1.66 12.11 6.85
N ASP A 58 0.33 12.21 6.88
CA ASP A 58 -0.43 12.12 8.13
C ASP A 58 -0.46 10.68 8.68
N LYS A 59 -1.12 10.48 9.84
CA LYS A 59 -1.18 9.17 10.50
C LYS A 59 -1.86 8.06 9.68
N PHE A 60 -2.59 8.42 8.64
CA PHE A 60 -3.28 7.54 7.71
C PHE A 60 -2.65 7.62 6.31
N GLY A 61 -1.38 7.99 6.21
CA GLY A 61 -0.65 8.06 4.95
C GLY A 61 -1.07 9.19 4.02
N GLY A 62 -2.00 10.06 4.44
CA GLY A 62 -2.54 11.14 3.63
C GLY A 62 -1.52 12.22 3.32
N PHE A 63 -1.52 12.70 2.09
CA PHE A 63 -0.69 13.82 1.65
C PHE A 63 -1.44 14.73 0.66
N SER A 64 -0.98 15.98 0.56
CA SER A 64 -1.48 16.97 -0.39
C SER A 64 -0.33 17.82 -0.91
N LEU A 65 -0.02 17.68 -2.20
CA LEU A 65 1.05 18.41 -2.87
C LEU A 65 0.44 19.39 -3.87
N GLU A 66 0.88 20.64 -3.84
CA GLU A 66 0.43 21.65 -4.79
C GLU A 66 1.08 21.40 -6.15
N SER A 67 0.26 21.19 -7.19
CA SER A 67 0.72 21.03 -8.57
C SER A 67 -0.40 21.37 -9.55
N ALA A 68 -0.05 22.05 -10.63
CA ALA A 68 -0.97 22.30 -11.74
C ALA A 68 -0.88 21.23 -12.85
N ALA A 69 0.09 20.31 -12.77
CA ALA A 69 0.38 19.33 -13.81
C ALA A 69 0.42 17.90 -13.25
N GLY A 70 0.18 16.94 -14.14
CA GLY A 70 0.41 15.54 -13.85
C GLY A 70 1.91 15.23 -13.83
N VAL A 71 2.41 14.67 -12.72
CA VAL A 71 3.83 14.37 -12.50
C VAL A 71 3.96 13.07 -11.72
N ASP A 72 5.18 12.57 -11.52
CA ASP A 72 5.41 11.42 -10.63
C ASP A 72 5.35 11.88 -9.17
N VAL A 73 4.82 11.04 -8.29
CA VAL A 73 4.90 11.23 -6.83
C VAL A 73 5.77 10.13 -6.24
N ARG A 74 6.64 10.53 -5.32
CA ARG A 74 7.46 9.62 -4.53
C ARG A 74 7.24 9.78 -3.05
N VAL A 75 7.34 8.65 -2.35
CA VAL A 75 7.38 8.59 -0.89
C VAL A 75 8.76 8.04 -0.52
N ASN A 76 9.57 8.83 0.16
CA ASN A 76 10.79 8.36 0.79
C ASN A 76 10.42 7.82 2.17
N ALA A 77 10.64 6.53 2.35
CA ALA A 77 10.28 5.82 3.56
C ALA A 77 11.48 5.44 4.44
N SER A 78 12.67 5.97 4.11
CA SER A 78 13.87 5.81 4.93
C SER A 78 13.84 6.73 6.14
N ARG A 79 14.07 6.16 7.33
CA ARG A 79 14.28 6.92 8.58
C ARG A 79 15.64 7.61 8.65
N SER A 80 16.53 7.40 7.68
CA SER A 80 17.83 8.07 7.63
C SER A 80 17.74 9.50 7.09
N VAL A 81 16.59 9.90 6.55
CA VAL A 81 16.37 11.27 6.09
C VAL A 81 16.12 12.18 7.30
N ALA A 82 16.98 13.19 7.44
CA ALA A 82 16.87 14.16 8.53
C ALA A 82 15.50 14.85 8.55
N GLY A 83 14.81 14.81 9.69
CA GLY A 83 13.47 15.36 9.87
C GLY A 83 12.31 14.40 9.55
N PHE A 84 12.60 13.18 9.09
CA PHE A 84 11.61 12.14 8.76
C PHE A 84 11.90 10.81 9.45
N GLU A 85 12.60 10.83 10.58
CA GLU A 85 12.96 9.66 11.39
C GLU A 85 11.72 8.96 11.96
N ALA A 86 10.58 9.66 12.01
CA ALA A 86 9.29 9.13 12.46
C ALA A 86 8.55 8.30 11.40
N CYS A 87 9.06 8.21 10.16
CA CYS A 87 8.42 7.45 9.10
C CYS A 87 8.20 5.99 9.51
N ALA A 88 6.96 5.52 9.48
CA ALA A 88 6.61 4.18 9.92
C ALA A 88 5.36 3.67 9.19
N ASP A 89 5.27 2.36 9.07
CA ASP A 89 4.02 1.68 8.85
C ASP A 89 3.15 1.80 10.12
N ALA A 90 2.00 2.44 10.02
CA ALA A 90 1.14 2.79 11.15
C ALA A 90 0.56 1.57 11.86
N PHE A 91 0.47 0.41 11.19
CA PHE A 91 -0.06 -0.81 11.80
C PHE A 91 0.98 -1.54 12.63
N THR A 92 2.25 -1.45 12.24
CA THR A 92 3.35 -2.18 12.89
C THR A 92 4.25 -1.29 13.76
N GLY A 93 4.29 0.02 13.50
CA GLY A 93 5.25 0.96 14.09
C GLY A 93 6.68 0.84 13.55
N ILE A 94 6.92 -0.06 12.60
CA ILE A 94 8.23 -0.34 12.02
C ILE A 94 8.39 0.49 10.74
N ALA A 95 9.61 0.93 10.43
CA ALA A 95 9.89 1.55 9.13
C ALA A 95 9.61 0.49 8.03
N PRO A 96 8.89 0.84 6.95
CA PRO A 96 8.74 -0.10 5.86
C PRO A 96 10.12 -0.50 5.36
N GLY A 97 10.31 -1.78 5.08
CA GLY A 97 11.61 -2.28 4.63
C GLY A 97 12.02 -1.82 3.22
N VAL A 98 11.10 -1.15 2.51
CA VAL A 98 11.27 -0.46 1.23
C VAL A 98 11.60 1.01 1.48
N THR A 99 12.60 1.55 0.79
CA THR A 99 13.15 2.90 0.94
C THR A 99 12.43 3.94 0.10
N SER A 100 11.87 3.57 -1.05
CA SER A 100 11.09 4.48 -1.90
C SER A 100 9.87 3.82 -2.52
N PHE A 101 8.73 4.49 -2.41
CA PHE A 101 7.53 4.17 -3.20
C PHE A 101 7.30 5.22 -4.26
N ALA A 102 6.76 4.83 -5.42
CA ALA A 102 6.49 5.73 -6.52
C ALA A 102 5.12 5.46 -7.16
N SER A 103 4.50 6.50 -7.67
CA SER A 103 3.31 6.39 -8.53
C SER A 103 3.45 7.37 -9.68
N GLY A 104 3.25 6.87 -10.90
CA GLY A 104 3.49 7.62 -12.13
C GLY A 104 2.26 8.35 -12.65
N GLY A 105 2.46 9.52 -13.25
CA GLY A 105 1.41 10.25 -13.97
C GLY A 105 0.22 10.65 -13.10
N VAL A 106 0.45 11.00 -11.83
CA VAL A 106 -0.61 11.40 -10.90
C VAL A 106 -1.06 12.82 -11.20
N ASN A 107 -2.38 13.02 -11.31
CA ASN A 107 -2.98 14.28 -11.73
C ASN A 107 -3.76 14.97 -10.60
N PRO A 108 -3.79 16.32 -10.54
CA PRO A 108 -4.61 17.03 -9.56
C PRO A 108 -6.09 16.65 -9.61
N GLY A 109 -6.78 16.76 -8.46
CA GLY A 109 -8.23 16.58 -8.36
C GLY A 109 -8.73 15.13 -8.33
N LYS A 110 -7.84 14.14 -8.36
CA LYS A 110 -8.14 12.72 -8.10
C LYS A 110 -7.36 12.24 -6.88
N GLY A 111 -7.94 11.30 -6.14
CA GLY A 111 -7.25 10.61 -5.05
C GLY A 111 -6.29 9.57 -5.62
N HIS A 112 -5.04 9.61 -5.18
CA HIS A 112 -4.00 8.68 -5.59
C HIS A 112 -3.53 7.80 -4.44
N VAL A 113 -3.01 6.65 -4.80
CA VAL A 113 -2.45 5.65 -3.89
C VAL A 113 -1.02 5.37 -4.34
N VAL A 114 -0.09 5.40 -3.39
CA VAL A 114 1.32 5.11 -3.61
C VAL A 114 1.69 3.86 -2.82
N THR A 115 2.05 2.79 -3.52
CA THR A 115 2.31 1.46 -2.95
C THR A 115 3.47 0.78 -3.67
N ALA A 116 3.89 -0.39 -3.18
CA ALA A 116 4.90 -1.18 -3.88
C ALA A 116 4.43 -1.63 -5.27
N LEU A 117 3.13 -1.84 -5.49
CA LEU A 117 2.58 -2.20 -6.80
C LEU A 117 2.62 -1.03 -7.78
N THR A 118 2.35 0.20 -7.33
CA THR A 118 2.50 1.38 -8.19
C THR A 118 3.96 1.65 -8.50
N THR A 119 4.89 1.33 -7.59
CA THR A 119 6.33 1.40 -7.85
C THR A 119 6.74 0.42 -8.96
N VAL A 120 6.25 -0.83 -8.91
CA VAL A 120 6.49 -1.82 -9.98
C VAL A 120 5.88 -1.36 -11.30
N ALA A 121 4.64 -0.87 -11.29
CA ALA A 121 4.00 -0.35 -12.49
C ALA A 121 4.79 0.83 -13.09
N LYS A 122 5.31 1.74 -12.26
CA LYS A 122 6.17 2.83 -12.69
C LYS A 122 7.50 2.32 -13.26
N ALA A 123 8.10 1.28 -12.69
CA ALA A 123 9.34 0.69 -13.19
C ALA A 123 9.19 -0.07 -14.52
N ILE A 124 7.97 -0.53 -14.85
CA ILE A 124 7.65 -1.03 -16.20
C ILE A 124 7.64 0.11 -17.22
N ASP A 125 7.23 1.32 -16.79
CA ASP A 125 7.17 2.56 -17.60
C ASP A 125 6.44 2.39 -18.94
N ARG A 126 5.23 1.81 -18.87
CA ARG A 126 4.35 1.58 -20.03
C ARG A 126 2.90 1.88 -19.71
N GLU A 127 2.12 2.21 -20.73
CA GLU A 127 0.67 2.46 -20.63
C GLU A 127 -0.09 1.23 -20.10
N ASP A 128 0.35 0.01 -20.46
CA ASP A 128 -0.28 -1.24 -20.05
C ASP A 128 0.23 -1.79 -18.69
N SER A 129 1.11 -1.05 -18.00
CA SER A 129 1.78 -1.49 -16.76
C SER A 129 0.80 -1.93 -15.68
N GLN A 130 -0.26 -1.16 -15.41
CA GLN A 130 -1.27 -1.55 -14.42
C GLN A 130 -1.97 -2.85 -14.79
N SER A 131 -2.33 -3.04 -16.06
CA SER A 131 -3.01 -4.25 -16.52
C SER A 131 -2.14 -5.48 -16.33
N ARG A 132 -0.84 -5.37 -16.63
CA ARG A 132 0.15 -6.43 -16.43
C ARG A 132 0.32 -6.79 -14.96
N VAL A 133 0.47 -5.79 -14.10
CA VAL A 133 0.55 -6.00 -12.64
C VAL A 133 -0.72 -6.67 -12.14
N LYS A 134 -1.90 -6.21 -12.55
CA LYS A 134 -3.18 -6.81 -12.14
C LYS A 134 -3.32 -8.25 -12.58
N GLU A 135 -2.98 -8.57 -13.83
CA GLU A 135 -3.00 -9.93 -14.38
C GLU A 135 -2.10 -10.86 -13.57
N VAL A 136 -0.84 -10.46 -13.36
CA VAL A 136 0.19 -11.28 -12.71
C VAL A 136 -0.15 -11.55 -11.24
N PHE A 137 -0.71 -10.57 -10.53
CA PHE A 137 -1.05 -10.70 -9.12
C PHE A 137 -2.50 -11.13 -8.87
N GLY A 138 -3.27 -11.45 -9.92
CA GLY A 138 -4.67 -11.88 -9.80
C GLY A 138 -5.61 -10.81 -9.24
N ILE A 139 -5.28 -9.53 -9.43
CA ILE A 139 -6.11 -8.41 -8.98
C ILE A 139 -7.24 -8.20 -10.00
N PRO A 140 -8.51 -8.11 -9.57
CA PRO A 140 -9.64 -7.90 -10.48
C PRO A 140 -9.44 -6.67 -11.38
N THR A 141 -9.83 -6.78 -12.65
CA THR A 141 -9.59 -5.72 -13.66
C THR A 141 -10.27 -4.40 -13.32
N VAL A 142 -11.38 -4.44 -12.56
CA VAL A 142 -12.14 -3.28 -12.08
C VAL A 142 -11.38 -2.46 -11.03
N VAL A 143 -10.41 -3.07 -10.33
CA VAL A 143 -9.59 -2.37 -9.35
C VAL A 143 -8.56 -1.50 -10.07
N ASP A 144 -8.41 -0.26 -9.61
CA ASP A 144 -7.32 0.62 -10.01
C ASP A 144 -6.28 0.66 -8.88
N ILE A 145 -5.10 0.09 -9.14
CA ILE A 145 -4.02 -0.02 -8.15
C ILE A 145 -3.43 1.36 -7.77
N ALA A 146 -3.68 2.40 -8.57
CA ALA A 146 -3.17 3.76 -8.34
C ALA A 146 -4.17 4.68 -7.65
N SER A 147 -5.41 4.25 -7.40
CA SER A 147 -6.43 5.07 -6.74
C SER A 147 -7.28 4.34 -5.68
N THR A 148 -7.23 3.01 -5.65
CA THR A 148 -8.00 2.20 -4.70
C THR A 148 -7.26 2.06 -3.37
N ASP A 149 -7.87 2.55 -2.29
CA ASP A 149 -7.42 2.28 -0.92
C ASP A 149 -7.79 0.83 -0.55
N PRO A 150 -6.82 -0.08 -0.35
CA PRO A 150 -7.10 -1.49 -0.09
C PRO A 150 -7.88 -1.72 1.21
N PHE A 151 -7.66 -0.88 2.23
CA PHE A 151 -8.32 -1.03 3.53
C PHE A 151 -9.75 -0.53 3.49
N ALA A 152 -10.00 0.61 2.83
CA ALA A 152 -11.35 1.11 2.63
C ALA A 152 -12.17 0.16 1.76
N ALA A 153 -11.59 -0.37 0.67
CA ALA A 153 -12.24 -1.36 -0.20
C ALA A 153 -12.58 -2.64 0.57
N LEU A 154 -11.64 -3.14 1.38
CA LEU A 154 -11.84 -4.33 2.19
C LEU A 154 -12.90 -4.12 3.28
N ALA A 155 -12.88 -2.98 3.98
CA ALA A 155 -13.86 -2.65 5.01
C ALA A 155 -15.28 -2.45 4.44
N ALA A 156 -15.39 -1.97 3.20
CA ALA A 156 -16.66 -1.83 2.50
C ALA A 156 -17.22 -3.16 1.96
N GLY A 157 -16.45 -4.26 2.04
CA GLY A 157 -16.81 -5.54 1.43
C GLY A 157 -16.84 -5.50 -0.10
N GLY A 158 -16.14 -4.54 -0.71
CA GLY A 158 -16.03 -4.41 -2.16
C GLY A 158 -15.06 -5.43 -2.76
N ASP A 159 -15.29 -5.79 -4.03
CA ASP A 159 -14.45 -6.72 -4.76
C ASP A 159 -13.01 -6.20 -4.89
N GLY A 160 -12.02 -7.08 -4.75
CA GLY A 160 -10.62 -6.77 -5.06
C GLY A 160 -9.78 -6.14 -3.95
N GLY A 161 -10.39 -5.69 -2.84
CA GLY A 161 -9.65 -5.12 -1.70
C GLY A 161 -8.72 -6.14 -1.02
N LYS A 162 -9.15 -7.40 -0.94
CA LYS A 162 -8.36 -8.52 -0.40
C LYS A 162 -7.16 -8.82 -1.28
N GLU A 163 -7.37 -8.95 -2.59
CA GLU A 163 -6.34 -9.24 -3.58
C GLU A 163 -5.30 -8.12 -3.62
N LEU A 164 -5.75 -6.86 -3.56
CA LEU A 164 -4.87 -5.70 -3.51
C LEU A 164 -4.03 -5.65 -2.22
N LEU A 165 -4.63 -5.96 -1.07
CA LEU A 165 -3.91 -6.07 0.21
C LEU A 165 -2.83 -7.15 0.18
N VAL A 166 -3.20 -8.35 -0.28
CA VAL A 166 -2.27 -9.50 -0.38
C VAL A 166 -1.13 -9.16 -1.32
N ALA A 167 -1.41 -8.70 -2.55
CA ALA A 167 -0.40 -8.39 -3.54
C ALA A 167 0.55 -7.29 -3.07
N THR A 168 0.02 -6.21 -2.49
CA THR A 168 0.84 -5.10 -1.97
C THR A 168 1.75 -5.57 -0.84
N THR A 169 1.22 -6.40 0.08
CA THR A 169 1.98 -6.93 1.22
C THR A 169 3.09 -7.87 0.78
N LEU A 170 2.79 -8.79 -0.16
CA LEU A 170 3.76 -9.73 -0.71
C LEU A 170 4.91 -8.99 -1.39
N VAL A 171 4.60 -8.04 -2.27
CA VAL A 171 5.61 -7.26 -3.00
C VAL A 171 6.44 -6.42 -2.04
N THR A 172 5.83 -5.76 -1.07
CA THR A 172 6.55 -4.95 -0.08
C THR A 172 7.55 -5.79 0.73
N ASN A 173 7.12 -6.96 1.21
CA ASN A 173 7.99 -7.85 1.99
C ASN A 173 9.10 -8.43 1.12
N LEU A 174 8.79 -8.85 -0.10
CA LEU A 174 9.79 -9.36 -1.05
C LEU A 174 10.85 -8.29 -1.35
N VAL A 175 10.43 -7.08 -1.72
CA VAL A 175 11.35 -5.98 -2.04
C VAL A 175 12.22 -5.66 -0.83
N SER A 176 11.64 -5.56 0.37
CA SER A 176 12.38 -5.38 1.62
C SER A 176 13.45 -6.45 1.83
N THR A 177 13.07 -7.73 1.73
CA THR A 177 13.97 -8.85 2.00
C THR A 177 15.10 -8.94 0.98
N LEU A 178 14.80 -8.81 -0.32
CA LEU A 178 15.83 -8.84 -1.35
C LEU A 178 16.74 -7.61 -1.30
N THR A 179 16.20 -6.45 -0.95
CA THR A 179 17.00 -5.24 -0.73
C THR A 179 18.00 -5.47 0.39
N SER A 180 17.57 -6.02 1.54
CA SER A 180 18.49 -6.36 2.63
C SER A 180 19.55 -7.40 2.23
N LEU A 181 19.22 -8.35 1.35
CA LEU A 181 20.19 -9.33 0.85
C LEU A 181 21.29 -8.66 0.03
N LEU A 182 20.94 -7.66 -0.78
CA LEU A 182 21.85 -7.03 -1.74
C LEU A 182 22.53 -5.77 -1.22
N GLU A 183 21.97 -5.12 -0.19
CA GLU A 183 22.41 -3.81 0.33
C GLU A 183 23.92 -3.72 0.56
N LYS A 184 24.52 -4.70 1.23
CA LYS A 184 25.97 -4.70 1.50
C LYS A 184 26.82 -4.84 0.22
N ALA A 185 26.33 -5.60 -0.75
CA ALA A 185 27.03 -5.83 -2.01
C ALA A 185 26.92 -4.61 -2.94
N CYS A 186 25.76 -3.95 -2.97
CA CYS A 186 25.50 -2.72 -3.72
C CYS A 186 26.09 -1.46 -3.05
N GLY A 187 26.42 -1.53 -1.77
CA GLY A 187 26.94 -0.42 -0.97
C GLY A 187 25.86 0.36 -0.21
N ASP A 188 24.63 0.40 -0.73
CA ASP A 188 23.47 1.02 -0.08
C ASP A 188 22.13 0.36 -0.47
N ALA A 189 21.11 0.55 0.38
CA ALA A 189 19.79 -0.03 0.19
C ALA A 189 19.03 0.53 -1.01
N SER A 190 19.22 1.81 -1.36
CA SER A 190 18.49 2.44 -2.46
C SER A 190 18.93 1.89 -3.82
N THR A 191 20.24 1.71 -4.00
CA THR A 191 20.82 1.06 -5.18
C THR A 191 20.34 -0.40 -5.28
N ALA A 192 20.40 -1.16 -4.19
CA ALA A 192 19.89 -2.53 -4.13
C ALA A 192 18.40 -2.63 -4.49
N GLU A 193 17.57 -1.77 -3.91
CA GLU A 193 16.13 -1.74 -4.16
C GLU A 193 15.78 -1.46 -5.62
N GLY A 194 16.52 -0.54 -6.27
CA GLY A 194 16.35 -0.27 -7.69
C GLY A 194 16.50 -1.51 -8.56
N HIS A 195 17.49 -2.36 -8.28
CA HIS A 195 17.70 -3.62 -9.00
C HIS A 195 16.59 -4.65 -8.73
N VAL A 196 16.11 -4.71 -7.49
CA VAL A 196 15.01 -5.61 -7.10
C VAL A 196 13.70 -5.22 -7.76
N VAL A 197 13.35 -3.94 -7.72
CA VAL A 197 12.12 -3.41 -8.36
C VAL A 197 12.19 -3.59 -9.87
N ARG A 198 13.37 -3.36 -10.49
CA ARG A 198 13.58 -3.61 -11.92
C ARG A 198 13.39 -5.09 -12.27
N ALA A 199 13.97 -6.01 -11.50
CA ALA A 199 13.81 -7.45 -11.69
C ALA A 199 12.34 -7.88 -11.58
N LEU A 200 11.61 -7.34 -10.59
CA LEU A 200 10.18 -7.61 -10.44
C LEU A 200 9.36 -7.06 -11.62
N ALA A 201 9.69 -5.87 -12.12
CA ALA A 201 9.06 -5.30 -13.31
C ALA A 201 9.30 -6.16 -14.57
N ASP A 202 10.52 -6.65 -14.76
CA ASP A 202 10.87 -7.52 -15.89
C ASP A 202 10.12 -8.86 -15.82
N GLU A 203 10.06 -9.49 -14.64
CA GLU A 203 9.33 -10.74 -14.43
C GLU A 203 7.80 -10.55 -14.61
N VAL A 204 7.25 -9.41 -14.19
CA VAL A 204 5.83 -9.07 -14.46
C VAL A 204 5.59 -8.92 -15.96
N VAL A 205 6.50 -8.28 -16.70
CA VAL A 205 6.39 -8.14 -18.16
C VAL A 205 6.47 -9.50 -18.85
N ASP A 206 7.40 -10.37 -18.43
CA ASP A 206 7.57 -11.71 -19.00
C ASP A 206 6.38 -12.62 -18.66
N ALA A 207 5.81 -12.54 -17.45
CA ALA A 207 4.64 -13.29 -17.02
C ALA A 207 3.33 -12.83 -17.68
N SER A 208 3.12 -11.52 -17.84
CA SER A 208 1.96 -10.94 -18.54
C SER A 208 2.08 -10.98 -20.08
N GLY A 209 3.24 -11.39 -20.59
CA GLY A 209 3.59 -11.39 -22.03
C GLY A 209 3.29 -12.69 -22.77
N GLN A 210 2.61 -13.66 -22.16
CA GLN A 210 2.34 -14.99 -22.75
C GLN A 210 1.46 -14.96 -24.02
N ALA A 211 1.08 -13.77 -24.51
CA ALA A 211 0.38 -13.53 -25.77
C ALA A 211 1.19 -12.86 -26.91
N ALA A 212 2.50 -12.56 -26.79
CA ALA A 212 3.23 -11.93 -27.90
C ALA A 212 4.72 -12.36 -28.05
N GLY A 213 4.95 -13.31 -28.96
CA GLY A 213 6.10 -13.31 -29.90
C GLY A 213 7.53 -13.52 -29.38
N THR A 214 8.19 -14.55 -29.91
CA THR A 214 9.66 -14.74 -30.06
C THR A 214 10.53 -15.27 -28.91
N ARG A 215 10.23 -15.06 -27.61
CA ARG A 215 10.97 -15.76 -26.52
C ARG A 215 10.50 -17.19 -26.23
N ARG A 216 9.50 -17.69 -26.96
CA ARG A 216 8.88 -19.00 -26.70
C ARG A 216 9.72 -20.21 -27.13
N MET A 217 10.72 -20.09 -28.00
CA MET A 217 11.33 -21.32 -28.57
C MET A 217 12.31 -22.04 -27.64
N ARG A 218 12.77 -21.40 -26.56
CA ARG A 218 13.66 -22.04 -25.56
C ARG A 218 12.90 -22.68 -24.39
N THR A 219 11.70 -22.20 -24.08
CA THR A 219 10.88 -22.65 -22.93
C THR A 219 9.78 -23.63 -23.32
N LEU A 220 9.36 -23.69 -24.60
CA LEU A 220 8.26 -24.57 -25.04
C LEU A 220 8.56 -26.09 -25.00
N LEU A 221 9.76 -26.52 -24.58
CA LEU A 221 10.10 -27.93 -24.38
C LEU A 221 10.02 -28.39 -22.92
N ALA A 222 9.73 -27.48 -21.99
CA ALA A 222 9.53 -27.79 -20.58
C ALA A 222 8.20 -27.19 -20.13
N SER A 223 7.21 -28.08 -19.93
CA SER A 223 6.10 -27.98 -18.95
C SER A 223 5.28 -26.69 -18.85
N SER A 224 3.95 -26.84 -18.71
CA SER A 224 3.01 -25.82 -18.21
C SER A 224 3.67 -24.84 -17.24
N SER A 225 3.91 -23.61 -17.67
CA SER A 225 4.62 -22.60 -16.87
C SER A 225 3.85 -22.34 -15.58
N PRO A 226 4.52 -22.30 -14.42
CA PRO A 226 3.85 -22.02 -13.15
C PRO A 226 3.18 -20.64 -13.22
N SER A 227 1.98 -20.53 -12.65
CA SER A 227 1.37 -19.23 -12.33
C SER A 227 2.38 -18.41 -11.53
N PHE A 228 2.60 -17.14 -11.89
CA PHE A 228 3.46 -16.25 -11.10
C PHE A 228 2.88 -16.17 -9.67
N ASP A 229 3.59 -16.78 -8.72
CA ASP A 229 3.18 -16.85 -7.33
C ASP A 229 4.40 -16.65 -6.44
N LEU A 230 4.38 -15.58 -5.63
CA LEU A 230 5.44 -15.30 -4.67
C LEU A 230 5.50 -16.29 -3.49
N ALA A 231 4.54 -17.20 -3.36
CA ALA A 231 4.62 -18.37 -2.50
C ALA A 231 5.40 -19.55 -3.15
N SER A 232 5.74 -19.46 -4.43
CA SER A 232 6.61 -20.42 -5.12
C SER A 232 8.07 -20.07 -4.89
N GLU A 233 8.82 -20.99 -4.27
CA GLU A 233 10.27 -20.86 -4.07
C GLU A 233 11.01 -20.65 -5.40
N GLU A 234 10.59 -21.32 -6.47
CA GLU A 234 11.18 -21.21 -7.81
C GLU A 234 11.04 -19.80 -8.40
N ILE A 235 9.84 -19.20 -8.28
CA ILE A 235 9.60 -17.84 -8.76
C ILE A 235 10.42 -16.83 -7.96
N VAL A 236 10.46 -16.99 -6.64
CA VAL A 236 11.26 -16.10 -5.79
C VAL A 236 12.75 -16.27 -6.06
N GLU A 237 13.25 -17.49 -6.27
CA GLU A 237 14.65 -17.74 -6.62
C GLU A 237 15.01 -17.10 -7.98
N SER A 238 14.11 -17.19 -8.97
CA SER A 238 14.27 -16.48 -10.26
C SER A 238 14.39 -14.96 -10.05
N LEU A 239 13.54 -14.37 -9.22
CA LEU A 239 13.57 -12.95 -8.89
C LEU A 239 14.86 -12.54 -8.18
N VAL A 240 15.34 -13.34 -7.22
CA VAL A 240 16.61 -13.08 -6.52
C VAL A 240 17.77 -13.09 -7.52
N ASN A 241 17.83 -14.13 -8.37
CA ASN A 241 18.90 -14.29 -9.35
C ASN A 241 18.87 -13.18 -10.41
N THR A 242 17.68 -12.75 -10.84
CA THR A 242 17.51 -11.63 -11.77
C THR A 242 17.92 -10.32 -11.12
N SER A 243 17.61 -10.11 -9.84
CA SER A 243 18.05 -8.92 -9.09
C SER A 243 19.59 -8.86 -8.99
N VAL A 244 20.25 -9.98 -8.68
CA VAL A 244 21.72 -10.08 -8.66
C VAL A 244 22.30 -9.81 -10.05
N GLN A 245 21.73 -10.40 -11.11
CA GLN A 245 22.18 -10.19 -12.48
C GLN A 245 22.08 -8.72 -12.90
N ASN A 246 20.94 -8.08 -12.66
CA ASN A 246 20.74 -6.65 -12.93
C ASN A 246 21.78 -5.78 -12.20
N ALA A 247 22.11 -6.12 -10.96
CA ALA A 247 23.12 -5.40 -10.18
C ALA A 247 24.56 -5.63 -10.71
N VAL A 248 24.87 -6.83 -11.18
CA VAL A 248 26.17 -7.13 -11.80
C VAL A 248 26.32 -6.43 -13.15
N GLU A 249 25.29 -6.46 -13.99
CA GLU A 249 25.30 -5.79 -15.30
C GLU A 249 25.43 -4.26 -15.17
N ALA A 250 24.82 -3.68 -14.14
CA ALA A 250 24.97 -2.27 -13.82
C ALA A 250 26.32 -1.92 -13.15
N GLY A 251 27.15 -2.91 -12.81
CA GLY A 251 28.41 -2.73 -12.11
C GLY A 251 28.28 -2.35 -10.63
N ALA A 252 27.08 -2.48 -10.04
CA ALA A 252 26.84 -2.25 -8.61
C ALA A 252 27.36 -3.41 -7.75
N ILE A 253 27.37 -4.63 -8.30
CA ILE A 253 27.93 -5.84 -7.67
C ILE A 253 29.02 -6.42 -8.57
N THR A 254 30.05 -7.00 -7.96
CA THR A 254 31.11 -7.77 -8.61
C THR A 254 30.97 -9.25 -8.30
N GLU A 255 31.63 -10.10 -9.09
CA GLU A 255 31.70 -11.54 -8.83
C GLU A 255 32.28 -11.89 -7.44
N ALA A 256 33.10 -11.01 -6.86
CA ALA A 256 33.74 -11.25 -5.57
C ALA A 256 32.83 -10.92 -4.37
N ASN A 257 31.85 -10.04 -4.52
CA ASN A 257 30.99 -9.59 -3.42
C ASN A 257 29.50 -9.92 -3.61
N LYS A 258 29.12 -10.62 -4.69
CA LYS A 258 27.75 -11.10 -4.86
C LYS A 258 27.34 -12.10 -3.77
N PRO A 259 26.05 -12.18 -3.42
CA PRO A 259 25.55 -13.20 -2.51
C PRO A 259 25.86 -14.62 -3.00
N SER A 260 26.17 -15.51 -2.05
CA SER A 260 26.36 -16.93 -2.36
C SER A 260 25.03 -17.60 -2.76
N SER A 261 25.09 -18.69 -3.54
CA SER A 261 23.90 -19.47 -3.90
C SER A 261 23.14 -20.02 -2.69
N ALA A 262 23.85 -20.35 -1.60
CA ALA A 262 23.21 -20.76 -0.35
C ALA A 262 22.41 -19.62 0.28
N ALA A 263 22.89 -18.38 0.19
CA ALA A 263 22.19 -17.20 0.70
C ALA A 263 20.97 -16.85 -0.17
N THR A 264 21.10 -16.89 -1.50
CA THR A 264 19.97 -16.63 -2.41
C THR A 264 18.86 -17.67 -2.22
N ALA A 265 19.21 -18.97 -2.12
CA ALA A 265 18.24 -20.04 -1.86
C ALA A 265 17.57 -19.90 -0.49
N ALA A 266 18.33 -19.60 0.56
CA ALA A 266 17.77 -19.41 1.91
C ALA A 266 16.77 -18.24 1.96
N VAL A 267 17.07 -17.13 1.28
CA VAL A 267 16.18 -15.97 1.20
C VAL A 267 14.96 -16.24 0.33
N ALA A 268 15.11 -16.97 -0.77
CA ALA A 268 13.99 -17.37 -1.62
C ALA A 268 12.99 -18.24 -0.84
N LYS A 269 13.51 -19.22 -0.10
CA LYS A 269 12.71 -20.09 0.77
C LYS A 269 12.04 -19.33 1.92
N LEU A 270 12.75 -18.41 2.57
CA LEU A 270 12.16 -17.58 3.62
C LEU A 270 10.99 -16.74 3.09
N SER A 271 11.19 -16.06 1.95
CA SER A 271 10.19 -15.15 1.39
C SER A 271 8.95 -15.91 0.92
N SER A 272 9.12 -17.07 0.27
CA SER A 272 8.02 -17.94 -0.16
C SER A 272 7.27 -18.58 1.02
N ALA A 273 7.97 -18.97 2.09
CA ALA A 273 7.33 -19.42 3.33
C ALA A 273 6.46 -18.32 3.96
N ALA A 274 6.98 -17.09 4.05
CA ALA A 274 6.23 -15.94 4.58
C ALA A 274 5.02 -15.59 3.71
N ALA A 275 5.17 -15.67 2.38
CA ALA A 275 4.06 -15.50 1.45
C ALA A 275 2.97 -16.56 1.64
N THR A 276 3.35 -17.82 1.89
CA THR A 276 2.42 -18.92 2.17
C THR A 276 1.65 -18.67 3.47
N VAL A 277 2.34 -18.26 4.54
CA VAL A 277 1.71 -17.92 5.83
C VAL A 277 0.73 -16.76 5.66
N LEU A 278 1.13 -15.69 4.96
CA LEU A 278 0.26 -14.54 4.69
C LEU A 278 -1.04 -14.95 4.00
N LYS A 279 -0.94 -15.71 2.90
CA LYS A 279 -2.10 -16.17 2.13
C LYS A 279 -3.01 -17.02 3.00
N THR A 280 -2.45 -17.99 3.73
CA THR A 280 -3.18 -18.87 4.62
C THR A 280 -3.92 -18.10 5.72
N ASP A 281 -3.24 -17.16 6.38
CA ASP A 281 -3.81 -16.36 7.47
C ASP A 281 -4.90 -15.39 6.99
N ILE A 282 -4.77 -14.86 5.77
CA ILE A 282 -5.79 -14.00 5.16
C ILE A 282 -7.00 -14.82 4.69
N ASP A 283 -6.79 -16.01 4.14
CA ASP A 283 -7.88 -16.91 3.74
C ASP A 283 -8.66 -17.47 4.93
N ALA A 284 -8.00 -17.67 6.07
CA ALA A 284 -8.62 -18.10 7.31
C ALA A 284 -9.33 -16.95 8.07
N ALA A 285 -9.04 -15.69 7.75
CA ALA A 285 -9.59 -14.54 8.45
C ALA A 285 -11.06 -14.29 8.05
N SER A 286 -11.92 -14.10 9.05
CA SER A 286 -13.36 -13.90 8.86
C SER A 286 -13.80 -12.43 8.83
N THR A 287 -12.90 -11.48 9.15
CA THR A 287 -13.21 -10.04 9.13
C THR A 287 -12.12 -9.24 8.42
N PRO A 288 -12.45 -8.07 7.82
CA PRO A 288 -11.46 -7.15 7.26
C PRO A 288 -10.32 -6.83 8.23
N GLU A 289 -10.64 -6.54 9.50
CA GLU A 289 -9.64 -6.19 10.52
C GLU A 289 -8.71 -7.37 10.80
N ALA A 290 -9.22 -8.60 10.81
CA ALA A 290 -8.40 -9.79 10.98
C ALA A 290 -7.46 -10.00 9.79
N MET A 291 -7.90 -9.73 8.56
CA MET A 291 -7.06 -9.79 7.35
C MET A 291 -5.95 -8.72 7.39
N MET A 292 -6.29 -7.48 7.73
CA MET A 292 -5.32 -6.39 7.90
C MET A 292 -4.30 -6.70 9.00
N ALA A 293 -4.77 -7.23 10.13
CA ALA A 293 -3.88 -7.66 11.22
C ALA A 293 -2.94 -8.78 10.76
N SER A 294 -3.41 -9.76 9.99
CA SER A 294 -2.56 -10.81 9.43
C SER A 294 -1.49 -10.25 8.49
N ALA A 295 -1.85 -9.34 7.57
CA ALA A 295 -0.92 -8.66 6.67
C ALA A 295 0.18 -7.90 7.42
N ALA A 296 -0.22 -7.08 8.40
CA ALA A 296 0.70 -6.33 9.24
C ALA A 296 1.58 -7.25 10.11
N SER A 297 1.04 -8.38 10.60
CA SER A 297 1.79 -9.32 11.46
C SER A 297 2.91 -10.03 10.71
N VAL A 298 2.64 -10.53 9.50
CA VAL A 298 3.68 -11.12 8.64
C VAL A 298 4.73 -10.08 8.28
N SER A 299 4.30 -8.86 7.96
CA SER A 299 5.21 -7.76 7.63
C SER A 299 6.09 -7.35 8.82
N ALA A 300 5.53 -7.30 10.02
CA ALA A 300 6.28 -6.99 11.24
C ALA A 300 7.38 -8.04 11.51
N VAL A 301 7.13 -9.31 11.19
CA VAL A 301 8.16 -10.35 11.25
C VAL A 301 9.21 -10.14 10.16
N MET A 302 8.80 -10.02 8.90
CA MET A 302 9.70 -9.96 7.74
C MET A 302 10.55 -8.67 7.70
N GLN A 303 10.03 -7.58 8.22
CA GLN A 303 10.70 -6.28 8.29
C GLN A 303 11.31 -6.02 9.69
N GLY A 304 11.17 -6.98 10.61
CA GLY A 304 11.78 -6.93 11.92
C GLY A 304 13.31 -7.08 11.87
N SER A 305 13.99 -6.57 12.90
CA SER A 305 15.46 -6.54 12.95
C SER A 305 16.10 -7.92 12.85
N GLU A 306 15.49 -8.96 13.43
CA GLU A 306 15.97 -10.34 13.35
C GLU A 306 16.07 -10.84 11.91
N VAL A 307 14.98 -10.71 11.14
CA VAL A 307 14.95 -11.12 9.73
C VAL A 307 15.89 -10.26 8.90
N LYS A 308 15.79 -8.91 8.99
CA LYS A 308 16.63 -8.01 8.18
C LYS A 308 18.12 -8.23 8.44
N THR A 309 18.53 -8.40 9.70
CA THR A 309 19.94 -8.64 10.05
C THR A 309 20.41 -9.98 9.53
N ALA A 310 19.63 -11.06 9.73
CA ALA A 310 19.99 -12.38 9.23
C ALA A 310 20.10 -12.40 7.69
N VAL A 311 19.20 -11.72 6.99
CA VAL A 311 19.23 -11.62 5.53
C VAL A 311 20.45 -10.83 5.04
N ALA A 312 20.72 -9.66 5.64
CA ALA A 312 21.88 -8.85 5.29
C ALA A 312 23.23 -9.53 5.64
N ASP A 313 23.28 -10.30 6.71
CA ASP A 313 24.46 -11.08 7.09
C ASP A 313 24.65 -12.33 6.21
N ALA A 314 23.57 -12.91 5.68
CA ALA A 314 23.65 -13.98 4.69
C ALA A 314 24.11 -13.48 3.32
N GLY A 315 23.68 -12.29 2.89
CA GLY A 315 24.08 -11.69 1.61
C GLY A 315 25.58 -11.41 1.50
N GLY A 316 26.20 -11.01 2.61
CA GLY A 316 27.62 -10.71 2.66
C GLY A 316 28.03 -9.47 1.83
N GLY A 317 29.32 -9.15 1.87
CA GLY A 317 29.92 -7.99 1.18
C GLY A 317 31.40 -8.22 0.86
N GLY A 318 31.71 -9.41 0.31
CA GLY A 318 33.09 -9.84 -0.02
C GLY A 318 33.72 -10.84 0.96
N GLY A 319 33.10 -11.13 2.11
CA GLY A 319 33.60 -12.07 3.13
C GLY A 319 32.91 -13.45 3.18
N GLY A 320 31.99 -13.72 2.25
CA GLY A 320 31.05 -14.86 2.36
C GLY A 320 29.94 -14.58 3.38
N GLY A 321 28.75 -15.16 3.15
CA GLY A 321 27.61 -15.04 4.07
C GLY A 321 27.86 -15.74 5.40
N SER A 322 27.30 -15.21 6.49
CA SER A 322 27.47 -15.79 7.82
C SER A 322 26.75 -17.15 7.95
N SER A 323 27.45 -18.19 8.39
CA SER A 323 26.87 -19.51 8.66
C SER A 323 25.81 -19.48 9.78
N SER A 324 25.98 -18.59 10.78
CA SER A 324 24.97 -18.38 11.81
C SER A 324 23.73 -17.70 11.24
N ALA A 325 23.90 -16.77 10.30
CA ALA A 325 22.79 -16.12 9.62
C ALA A 325 21.99 -17.13 8.78
N LEU A 326 22.65 -18.00 8.03
CA LEU A 326 21.99 -19.08 7.28
C LEU A 326 21.23 -20.05 8.21
N ALA A 327 21.77 -20.36 9.39
CA ALA A 327 21.08 -21.17 10.39
C ALA A 327 19.81 -20.46 10.91
N THR A 328 19.88 -19.16 11.19
CA THR A 328 18.72 -18.36 11.58
C THR A 328 17.66 -18.32 10.48
N LEU A 329 18.04 -18.09 9.23
CA LEU A 329 17.10 -18.11 8.09
C LEU A 329 16.44 -19.48 7.96
N THR A 330 17.21 -20.57 8.09
CA THR A 330 16.68 -21.94 8.05
C THR A 330 15.64 -22.17 9.15
N GLN A 331 15.91 -21.74 10.39
CA GLN A 331 14.93 -21.81 11.49
C GLN A 331 13.68 -20.99 11.20
N LEU A 332 13.83 -19.79 10.62
CA LEU A 332 12.70 -18.94 10.25
C LEU A 332 11.84 -19.55 9.14
N THR A 333 12.38 -20.42 8.28
CA THR A 333 11.60 -21.13 7.25
C THR A 333 10.75 -22.28 7.80
N ASP A 334 10.99 -22.71 9.04
CA ASP A 334 10.13 -23.71 9.68
C ASP A 334 8.74 -23.12 9.95
N ALA A 335 7.71 -23.80 9.45
CA ALA A 335 6.33 -23.31 9.52
C ALA A 335 5.87 -23.08 10.96
N SER A 336 6.26 -23.93 11.91
CA SER A 336 5.87 -23.77 13.31
C SER A 336 6.52 -22.53 13.93
N THR A 337 7.79 -22.29 13.60
CA THR A 337 8.57 -21.13 14.06
C THR A 337 8.03 -19.83 13.46
N MET A 338 7.79 -19.81 12.15
CA MET A 338 7.23 -18.64 11.48
C MET A 338 5.83 -18.31 12.02
N ASN A 339 4.94 -19.30 12.14
CA ASN A 339 3.60 -19.11 12.68
C ASN A 339 3.64 -18.61 14.14
N ALA A 340 4.55 -19.11 14.97
CA ALA A 340 4.72 -18.63 16.35
C ALA A 340 5.17 -17.16 16.40
N LYS A 341 6.08 -16.75 15.51
CA LYS A 341 6.52 -15.35 15.40
C LYS A 341 5.41 -14.45 14.90
N VAL A 342 4.67 -14.86 13.86
CA VAL A 342 3.51 -14.11 13.34
C VAL A 342 2.42 -13.98 14.42
N ALA A 343 2.11 -15.04 15.15
CA ALA A 343 1.16 -14.99 16.26
C ALA A 343 1.61 -14.06 17.41
N THR A 344 2.93 -13.93 17.62
CA THR A 344 3.49 -12.98 18.58
C THR A 344 3.36 -11.54 18.06
N ALA A 345 3.74 -11.30 16.80
CA ALA A 345 3.61 -9.99 16.16
C ALA A 345 2.15 -9.51 16.09
N LYS A 346 1.19 -10.42 15.91
CA LYS A 346 -0.24 -10.11 15.91
C LYS A 346 -0.75 -9.48 17.20
N LYS A 347 -0.07 -9.70 18.32
CA LYS A 347 -0.41 -9.08 19.61
C LYS A 347 0.05 -7.63 19.72
N THR A 348 1.00 -7.21 18.88
CA THR A 348 1.60 -5.86 18.91
C THR A 348 1.10 -4.97 17.79
N VAL A 349 0.52 -5.54 16.73
CA VAL A 349 -0.07 -4.80 15.61
C VAL A 349 -1.35 -4.08 16.05
N SER A 350 -1.55 -2.86 15.54
CA SER A 350 -2.74 -2.05 15.78
C SER A 350 -3.33 -1.53 14.47
N VAL A 351 -4.53 -1.98 14.10
CA VAL A 351 -5.24 -1.51 12.91
C VAL A 351 -6.11 -0.31 13.28
N ASP A 352 -5.71 0.90 12.86
CA ASP A 352 -6.51 2.13 12.95
C ASP A 352 -6.88 2.62 11.55
N LEU A 353 -8.17 2.77 11.27
CA LEU A 353 -8.68 3.24 9.99
C LEU A 353 -9.25 4.67 10.10
N PRO A 354 -9.15 5.49 9.04
CA PRO A 354 -9.84 6.76 9.00
C PRO A 354 -11.35 6.52 9.14
N LYS A 355 -11.98 7.13 10.15
CA LYS A 355 -13.43 7.06 10.34
C LYS A 355 -14.11 7.77 9.17
N ALA A 356 -15.07 7.11 8.54
CA ALA A 356 -15.92 7.76 7.54
C ALA A 356 -16.63 8.97 8.18
N PRO A 357 -16.78 10.09 7.44
CA PRO A 357 -17.64 11.16 7.91
C PRO A 357 -19.06 10.62 8.13
N PRO A 358 -19.76 11.03 9.20
CA PRO A 358 -21.14 10.61 9.42
C PRO A 358 -21.98 10.97 8.19
N PRO A 359 -22.96 10.13 7.81
CA PRO A 359 -23.83 10.44 6.68
C PRO A 359 -24.47 11.81 6.89
N PRO A 360 -24.65 12.62 5.83
CA PRO A 360 -25.31 13.91 5.95
C PRO A 360 -26.69 13.70 6.59
N PRO A 361 -27.15 14.61 7.47
CA PRO A 361 -28.47 14.50 8.05
C PRO A 361 -29.50 14.44 6.91
N PRO A 362 -30.56 13.62 7.05
CA PRO A 362 -31.63 13.59 6.05
C PRO A 362 -32.15 15.01 5.84
N PRO A 363 -32.54 15.37 4.60
CA PRO A 363 -33.10 16.68 4.31
C PRO A 363 -34.24 16.95 5.29
N THR A 364 -34.21 18.11 5.94
CA THR A 364 -35.28 18.53 6.82
C THR A 364 -36.59 18.47 6.03
N PRO A 365 -37.63 17.79 6.55
CA PRO A 365 -38.94 17.81 5.92
C PRO A 365 -39.35 19.27 5.69
N PRO A 366 -39.96 19.61 4.54
CA PRO A 366 -40.49 20.94 4.34
C PRO A 366 -41.40 21.31 5.51
N PRO A 367 -41.36 22.56 5.99
CA PRO A 367 -42.20 22.99 7.10
C PRO A 367 -43.65 22.64 6.78
N THR A 368 -44.29 21.91 7.68
CA THR A 368 -45.70 21.61 7.57
C THR A 368 -46.46 22.93 7.44
N PRO A 369 -47.36 23.08 6.46
CA PRO A 369 -48.14 24.30 6.33
C PRO A 369 -48.92 24.50 7.63
N THR A 370 -48.70 25.66 8.26
CA THR A 370 -49.45 26.11 9.42
C THR A 370 -50.95 26.08 9.07
N PRO A 371 -51.81 25.47 9.91
CA PRO A 371 -53.25 25.51 9.67
C PRO A 371 -53.71 26.98 9.67
N PRO A 372 -54.58 27.38 8.74
CA PRO A 372 -55.11 28.74 8.75
C PRO A 372 -55.87 28.99 10.07
N THR A 373 -55.56 30.12 10.69
CA THR A 373 -56.30 30.65 11.84
C THR A 373 -57.79 30.77 11.48
N PRO A 374 -58.72 30.21 12.28
CA PRO A 374 -60.14 30.35 12.00
C PRO A 374 -60.54 31.81 12.22
N SER A 375 -60.88 32.49 11.13
CA SER A 375 -61.56 33.79 11.17
C SER A 375 -63.01 33.54 11.60
N PHE A 376 -63.37 34.01 12.80
CA PHE A 376 -64.75 34.03 13.26
C PHE A 376 -65.57 35.01 12.39
N ALA A 377 -66.27 34.49 11.40
CA ALA A 377 -67.35 35.20 10.73
C ALA A 377 -68.65 34.97 11.51
N ILE A 378 -69.16 36.03 12.15
CA ILE A 378 -70.52 36.06 12.69
C ILE A 378 -71.47 36.10 11.50
N LEU A 379 -72.18 35.00 11.24
CA LEU A 379 -73.33 34.99 10.33
C LEU A 379 -74.57 34.51 11.08
N SER A 380 -75.49 35.45 11.19
CA SER A 380 -76.84 35.33 11.71
C SER A 380 -77.70 34.48 10.78
N GLY A 381 -78.48 33.56 11.38
CA GLY A 381 -79.80 33.17 10.87
C GLY A 381 -79.91 31.84 10.11
N GLY A 382 -80.66 30.90 10.68
CA GLY A 382 -81.71 30.21 9.92
C GLY A 382 -81.56 28.70 9.63
N SER A 383 -82.24 27.91 10.48
CA SER A 383 -83.03 26.71 10.14
C SER A 383 -82.38 25.36 9.73
N THR A 384 -82.47 24.43 10.69
CA THR A 384 -82.97 23.03 10.59
C THR A 384 -82.54 22.13 9.41
N SER A 385 -81.74 21.10 9.71
CA SER A 385 -82.13 19.66 9.69
C SER A 385 -80.92 18.73 9.89
N ARG A 386 -81.21 17.50 10.36
CA ARG A 386 -80.33 16.51 11.01
C ARG A 386 -79.46 15.66 10.04
N PRO A 387 -78.47 14.88 10.56
CA PRO A 387 -77.27 14.43 9.84
C PRO A 387 -77.35 13.01 9.27
N THR A 388 -76.45 12.67 8.35
CA THR A 388 -76.04 11.28 8.07
C THR A 388 -74.52 11.18 7.98
N ALA A 389 -74.01 10.13 8.62
CA ALA A 389 -72.61 9.82 8.84
C ALA A 389 -72.03 8.96 7.70
N ALA A 390 -70.73 9.10 7.45
CA ALA A 390 -69.90 8.03 6.89
C ALA A 390 -68.45 8.23 7.32
N ALA A 391 -67.99 7.38 8.24
CA ALA A 391 -66.60 7.21 8.60
C ALA A 391 -65.99 6.13 7.70
N MET A 392 -64.82 6.39 7.12
CA MET A 392 -63.94 5.34 6.60
C MET A 392 -62.64 5.35 7.40
N ALA A 393 -62.40 4.25 8.12
CA ALA A 393 -61.12 3.88 8.68
C ALA A 393 -60.48 2.84 7.74
N VAL A 394 -59.21 3.03 7.38
CA VAL A 394 -58.38 1.99 6.75
C VAL A 394 -57.18 1.75 7.66
N ALA A 395 -57.14 0.57 8.26
CA ALA A 395 -56.02 0.03 9.01
C ALA A 395 -55.05 -0.68 8.06
N VAL A 396 -53.75 -0.42 8.21
CA VAL A 396 -52.66 -1.14 7.53
C VAL A 396 -52.09 -2.15 8.51
N ALA A 397 -52.21 -3.43 8.18
CA ALA A 397 -51.62 -4.54 8.91
C ALA A 397 -50.22 -4.87 8.37
N TRP A 398 -49.28 -5.03 9.30
CA TRP A 398 -47.97 -5.63 9.10
C TRP A 398 -48.07 -7.16 9.19
N LEU A 399 -47.39 -7.89 8.30
CA LEU A 399 -46.97 -9.27 8.58
C LEU A 399 -45.69 -9.67 7.84
N MET A 400 -44.65 -9.88 8.65
CA MET A 400 -43.61 -10.93 8.65
C MET A 400 -42.93 -11.37 7.34
N LEU A 401 -41.59 -11.18 7.34
CA LEU A 401 -40.61 -12.28 7.32
C LEU A 401 -39.43 -11.93 8.22
#